data_AF-A0A7S2L0C9-F1
#
_entry.id   AF-A0A7S2L0C9-F1
#
_cell.length_a   1.000
_cell.length_b   1.000
_cell.length_c   1.000
_cell.angle_alpha   90.00
_cell.angle_beta   90.00
_cell.angle_gamma   90.00
#
_symmetry.space_group_name_H-M   'P 1'
#
loop_
_entity.id
_entity.type
_entity.pdbx_description
1 polymer ?
#
loop_
_entity_poly.entity_id
_entity_poly.type
_entity_poly.pdbx_seq_one_letter_code
_entity_poly.pdbx_strand_id
1 'polypeptide(L)'
;CRSDAHLTMLSELLAPIARDVAGEEIAERTPALVCMSLTDAQEMEYESSSATDQTIQEFYATWARSVMRIVIFLGPGSGTVTLKKKPQCNLPHVEDFYDVVAAPGTALMFREDALEYSYQEPDAGDASWLTAFLLKPMPDWDFGDLDGDVTVFDVPSTGPPAPTQDLCSVC
;
A
#
# COMPACT_ATOMS: atom_id res chain seq x y z
N CYS A 1 7.43 -17.67 7.70
CA CYS A 1 6.24 -17.34 8.51
C CYS A 1 5.03 -18.06 7.92
N ARG A 2 4.30 -18.89 8.67
CA ARG A 2 3.21 -19.74 8.12
C ARG A 2 2.06 -18.91 7.54
N SER A 3 1.70 -17.81 8.19
CA SER A 3 0.60 -16.94 7.75
C SER A 3 0.94 -16.16 6.47
N ASP A 4 2.21 -15.81 6.26
CA ASP A 4 2.63 -15.17 5.01
C ASP A 4 2.56 -16.13 3.81
N ALA A 5 2.90 -17.41 4.01
CA ALA A 5 2.71 -18.44 2.98
C ALA A 5 1.23 -18.63 2.61
N HIS A 6 0.30 -18.47 3.56
CA HIS A 6 -1.14 -18.48 3.27
C HIS A 6 -1.55 -17.29 2.39
N LEU A 7 -0.98 -16.10 2.62
CA LEU A 7 -1.25 -14.93 1.79
C LEU A 7 -0.75 -15.12 0.35
N THR A 8 0.42 -15.72 0.18
CA THR A 8 0.93 -16.09 -1.16
C THR A 8 -0.01 -17.08 -1.85
N MET A 9 -0.44 -18.14 -1.16
CA MET A 9 -1.38 -19.11 -1.72
C MET A 9 -2.73 -18.47 -2.12
N LEU A 10 -3.27 -17.57 -1.29
CA LEU A 10 -4.47 -16.81 -1.64
C LEU A 10 -4.25 -15.95 -2.88
N SER A 11 -3.09 -15.28 -3.00
CA SER A 11 -2.79 -14.46 -4.16
C SER A 11 -2.70 -15.29 -5.45
N GLU A 12 -2.09 -16.47 -5.41
CA GLU A 12 -1.98 -17.39 -6.54
C GLU A 12 -3.34 -17.95 -6.98
N LEU A 13 -4.23 -18.25 -6.02
CA LEU A 13 -5.58 -18.73 -6.30
C LEU A 13 -6.48 -17.64 -6.91
N LEU A 14 -6.28 -16.38 -6.52
CA LEU A 14 -7.11 -15.25 -6.98
C LEU A 14 -6.63 -14.68 -8.31
N ALA A 15 -5.33 -14.71 -8.59
CA ALA A 15 -4.74 -14.19 -9.82
C ALA A 15 -5.51 -14.57 -11.11
N PRO A 16 -5.89 -15.84 -11.36
CA PRO A 16 -6.57 -16.21 -12.61
C PRO A 16 -8.01 -15.67 -12.73
N ILE A 17 -8.68 -15.36 -11.62
CA ILE A 17 -10.08 -14.87 -11.62
C ILE A 17 -10.19 -13.37 -11.31
N ALA A 18 -9.07 -12.73 -10.97
CA ALA A 18 -9.01 -11.34 -10.55
C ALA A 18 -9.59 -10.40 -11.61
N ARG A 19 -9.27 -10.64 -12.89
CA ARG A 19 -9.77 -9.82 -14.00
C ARG A 19 -11.28 -9.84 -14.10
N ASP A 20 -11.91 -10.99 -13.87
CA ASP A 20 -13.36 -11.14 -13.97
C ASP A 20 -14.09 -10.52 -12.75
N VAL A 21 -13.49 -10.62 -11.56
CA VAL A 21 -14.12 -10.16 -10.31
C VAL A 21 -13.82 -8.70 -9.98
N ALA A 22 -12.58 -8.27 -10.20
CA ALA A 22 -12.09 -6.93 -9.88
C ALA A 22 -12.01 -6.00 -11.10
N GLY A 23 -12.11 -6.53 -12.32
CA GLY A 23 -11.90 -5.78 -13.56
C GLY A 23 -10.42 -5.55 -13.90
N GLU A 24 -9.52 -6.10 -13.09
CA GLU A 24 -8.09 -5.80 -13.10
C GLU A 24 -7.30 -7.09 -12.88
N GLU A 25 -6.16 -7.21 -13.55
CA GLU A 25 -5.24 -8.33 -13.34
C GLU A 25 -4.42 -8.12 -12.06
N ILE A 26 -4.12 -9.21 -11.36
CA ILE A 26 -3.20 -9.20 -10.21
C ILE A 26 -1.90 -9.84 -10.66
N ALA A 27 -0.81 -9.09 -10.53
CA ALA A 27 0.53 -9.56 -10.90
C ALA A 27 1.45 -9.70 -9.69
N GLU A 28 1.24 -8.88 -8.65
CA GLU A 28 2.15 -8.75 -7.53
C GLU A 28 1.38 -8.72 -6.20
N ARG A 29 2.08 -9.07 -5.12
CA ARG A 29 1.62 -8.91 -3.74
C ARG A 29 2.69 -8.17 -2.93
N THR A 30 2.29 -7.25 -2.07
CA THR A 30 3.20 -6.66 -1.09
C THR A 30 3.65 -7.68 -0.05
N PRO A 31 4.84 -7.53 0.56
CA PRO A 31 5.17 -8.25 1.79
C PRO A 31 4.07 -8.05 2.84
N ALA A 32 3.83 -9.08 3.68
CA ALA A 32 2.87 -8.94 4.77
C ALA A 32 3.41 -7.96 5.82
N LEU A 33 2.62 -6.92 6.10
CA LEU A 33 2.89 -5.99 7.18
C LEU A 33 2.23 -6.50 8.45
N VAL A 34 3.01 -6.58 9.53
CA VAL A 34 2.49 -6.87 10.86
C VAL A 34 2.02 -5.57 11.47
N CYS A 35 0.77 -5.55 11.91
CA CYS A 35 0.18 -4.45 12.65
C CYS A 35 -0.19 -4.94 14.05
N MET A 36 0.02 -4.08 15.03
CA MET A 36 -0.28 -4.33 16.43
C MET A 36 -0.97 -3.08 16.98
N SER A 37 -2.04 -3.25 17.75
CA SER A 37 -2.59 -2.17 18.56
C SER A 37 -1.58 -1.81 19.66
N LEU A 38 -1.46 -0.52 19.95
CA LEU A 38 -0.64 -0.01 21.05
C LEU A 38 -1.55 0.69 22.05
N THR A 39 -1.25 0.51 23.33
CA THR A 39 -1.88 1.34 24.36
C THR A 39 -1.30 2.76 24.33
N ASP A 40 -2.06 3.76 24.80
CA ASP A 40 -1.60 5.17 24.88
C ASP A 40 -0.22 5.31 25.55
N ALA A 41 0.06 4.49 26.58
CA ALA A 41 1.35 4.51 27.27
C ALA A 41 2.51 4.01 26.39
N GLN A 42 2.26 3.01 25.55
CA GLN A 42 3.26 2.47 24.62
C GLN A 42 3.45 3.38 23.40
N GLU A 43 2.38 4.05 22.96
CA GLU A 43 2.46 5.03 21.88
C GLU A 43 3.42 6.17 22.22
N MET A 44 3.44 6.63 23.48
CA MET A 44 4.38 7.65 23.96
C MET A 44 5.85 7.24 23.86
N GLU A 45 6.15 5.94 23.88
CA GLU A 45 7.51 5.41 23.77
C GLU A 45 7.92 5.19 22.30
N TYR A 46 6.96 5.24 21.37
CA TYR A 46 7.20 4.96 19.96
C TYR A 46 7.60 6.23 19.21
N GLU A 47 8.91 6.39 18.98
CA GLU A 47 9.40 7.46 18.10
C GLU A 47 9.06 7.15 16.64
N SER A 48 8.12 7.89 16.06
CA SER A 48 7.84 7.83 14.63
C SER A 48 9.04 8.42 13.86
N SER A 49 9.77 7.60 13.12
CA SER A 49 10.77 8.11 12.19
C SER A 49 10.10 8.98 11.12
N SER A 50 10.73 10.11 10.78
CA SER A 50 10.21 10.98 9.72
C SER A 50 10.21 10.22 8.40
N ALA A 51 9.05 10.14 7.74
CA ALA A 51 8.94 9.52 6.42
C ALA A 51 9.79 10.32 5.43
N THR A 52 10.68 9.65 4.70
CA THR A 52 11.43 10.26 3.60
C THR A 52 10.53 10.38 2.38
N ASP A 53 10.85 11.29 1.46
CA ASP A 53 10.11 11.45 0.20
C ASP A 53 10.04 10.13 -0.59
N GLN A 54 11.10 9.33 -0.53
CA GLN A 54 11.14 7.99 -1.13
C GLN A 54 10.08 7.06 -0.51
N THR A 55 9.99 6.98 0.82
CA THR A 55 9.00 6.13 1.50
C THR A 55 7.57 6.56 1.17
N ILE A 56 7.34 7.87 1.08
CA ILE A 56 6.04 8.43 0.68
C ILE A 56 5.70 8.04 -0.76
N GLN A 57 6.65 8.15 -1.68
CA GLN A 57 6.46 7.76 -3.08
C GLN A 57 6.17 6.27 -3.23
N GLU A 58 6.89 5.41 -2.52
CA GLU A 58 6.68 3.96 -2.51
C GLU A 58 5.29 3.60 -1.96
N PHE A 59 4.86 4.28 -0.89
CA PHE A 59 3.52 4.13 -0.34
C PHE A 59 2.44 4.50 -1.37
N TYR A 60 2.56 5.66 -2.02
CA TYR A 60 1.60 6.09 -3.04
C TYR A 60 1.59 5.16 -4.26
N ALA A 61 2.75 4.68 -4.71
CA ALA A 61 2.85 3.72 -5.80
C ALA A 61 2.13 2.41 -5.48
N THR A 62 2.29 1.93 -4.23
CA THR A 62 1.60 0.73 -3.74
C THR A 62 0.09 0.97 -3.64
N TRP A 63 -0.32 2.10 -3.06
CA TRP A 63 -1.73 2.45 -2.88
C TRP A 63 -2.46 2.62 -4.21
N ALA A 64 -1.86 3.32 -5.17
CA ALA A 64 -2.45 3.54 -6.49
C ALA A 64 -2.62 2.24 -7.31
N ARG A 65 -1.76 1.25 -7.10
CA ARG A 65 -1.82 -0.06 -7.77
C ARG A 65 -2.69 -1.08 -7.02
N SER A 66 -3.20 -0.75 -5.84
CA SER A 66 -3.92 -1.72 -5.02
C SER A 66 -5.28 -2.10 -5.64
N VAL A 67 -5.49 -3.41 -5.80
CA VAL A 67 -6.76 -3.99 -6.27
C VAL A 67 -7.57 -4.53 -5.10
N MET A 68 -6.91 -5.34 -4.27
CA MET A 68 -7.52 -5.98 -3.10
C MET A 68 -6.59 -5.89 -1.91
N ARG A 69 -7.18 -5.81 -0.72
CA ARG A 69 -6.47 -5.95 0.56
C ARG A 69 -6.91 -7.24 1.22
N ILE A 70 -5.95 -7.98 1.77
CA ILE A 70 -6.18 -9.14 2.62
C ILE A 70 -5.67 -8.80 4.02
N VAL A 71 -6.52 -9.01 5.02
CA VAL A 71 -6.20 -8.81 6.44
C VAL A 71 -6.45 -10.12 7.19
N ILE A 72 -5.44 -10.63 7.90
CA ILE A 72 -5.55 -11.84 8.73
C ILE A 72 -5.35 -11.44 10.18
N PHE A 73 -6.38 -11.60 10.99
CA PHE A 73 -6.35 -11.31 12.43
C PHE A 73 -5.71 -12.47 13.18
N LEU A 74 -4.67 -12.18 13.94
CA LEU A 74 -3.90 -13.16 14.71
C LEU A 74 -4.29 -13.18 16.20
N GLY A 75 -4.84 -12.07 16.71
CA GLY A 75 -5.28 -11.93 18.11
C GLY A 75 -4.21 -11.35 19.03
N PRO A 76 -4.31 -11.53 20.36
CA PRO A 76 -5.35 -12.28 21.09
C PRO A 76 -6.71 -11.56 21.20
N GLY A 77 -6.74 -10.24 21.10
CA GLY A 77 -7.95 -9.43 21.14
C GLY A 77 -8.80 -9.54 19.87
N SER A 78 -10.07 -9.14 19.98
CA SER A 78 -11.01 -9.07 18.85
C SER A 78 -11.48 -7.63 18.71
N GLY A 79 -11.10 -6.96 17.62
CA GLY A 79 -11.60 -5.63 17.29
C GLY A 79 -12.78 -5.69 16.34
N THR A 80 -13.24 -4.51 15.91
CA THR A 80 -14.31 -4.40 14.90
C THR A 80 -13.73 -3.77 13.64
N VAL A 81 -13.93 -4.43 12.50
CA VAL A 81 -13.63 -3.86 11.19
C VAL A 81 -14.90 -3.25 10.63
N THR A 82 -14.83 -1.98 10.26
CA THR A 82 -15.89 -1.32 9.50
C THR A 82 -15.44 -1.18 8.06
N LEU A 83 -16.23 -1.73 7.13
CA LEU A 83 -16.07 -1.54 5.69
C LEU A 83 -17.17 -0.62 5.20
N LYS A 84 -16.79 0.58 4.76
CA LYS A 84 -17.72 1.57 4.22
C LYS A 84 -17.67 1.59 2.71
N LYS A 85 -18.82 1.65 2.06
CA LYS A 85 -18.91 1.78 0.60
C LYS A 85 -18.35 3.13 0.14
N LYS A 86 -17.40 3.08 -0.79
CA LYS A 86 -16.85 4.27 -1.44
C LYS A 86 -17.86 4.84 -2.44
N PRO A 87 -17.91 6.16 -2.67
CA PRO A 87 -18.82 6.78 -3.65
C PRO A 87 -18.70 6.21 -5.08
N GLN A 88 -17.48 5.82 -5.46
CA GLN A 88 -17.14 5.24 -6.77
C GLN A 88 -17.33 3.72 -6.85
N CYS A 89 -17.92 3.09 -5.83
CA CYS A 89 -18.12 1.64 -5.79
C CYS A 89 -19.15 1.20 -6.85
N ASN A 90 -18.68 0.45 -7.83
CA ASN A 90 -19.50 -0.06 -8.94
C ASN A 90 -20.02 -1.50 -8.72
N LEU A 91 -19.81 -2.07 -7.53
CA LEU A 91 -20.23 -3.44 -7.24
C LEU A 91 -21.74 -3.53 -6.99
N PRO A 92 -22.43 -4.49 -7.62
CA PRO A 92 -23.85 -4.72 -7.36
C PRO A 92 -24.05 -5.31 -5.95
N HIS A 93 -25.19 -5.01 -5.33
CA HIS A 93 -25.59 -5.57 -4.03
C HIS A 93 -24.63 -5.31 -2.85
N VAL A 94 -23.82 -4.25 -2.94
CA VAL A 94 -22.98 -3.81 -1.83
C VAL A 94 -23.73 -2.82 -0.95
N GLU A 95 -23.85 -3.17 0.34
CA GLU A 95 -24.41 -2.33 1.40
C GLU A 95 -23.47 -1.16 1.71
N ASP A 96 -24.02 -0.09 2.30
CA ASP A 96 -23.25 1.12 2.58
C ASP A 96 -22.20 0.90 3.68
N PHE A 97 -22.45 -0.03 4.60
CA PHE A 97 -21.60 -0.31 5.75
C PHE A 97 -21.67 -1.79 6.13
N TYR A 98 -20.51 -2.37 6.46
CA TYR A 98 -20.40 -3.68 7.08
C TYR A 98 -19.57 -3.55 8.36
N ASP A 99 -20.10 -4.07 9.46
CA ASP A 99 -19.35 -4.22 10.71
C ASP A 99 -19.04 -5.69 10.93
N VAL A 100 -17.75 -6.02 10.96
CA VAL A 100 -17.25 -7.39 11.06
C VAL A 100 -16.45 -7.52 12.36
N VAL A 101 -16.86 -8.46 13.21
CA VAL A 101 -16.10 -8.82 14.41
C VAL A 101 -14.85 -9.59 13.97
N ALA A 102 -13.69 -8.98 14.16
CA ALA A 102 -12.41 -9.49 13.72
C ALA A 102 -11.75 -10.36 14.79
N ALA A 103 -12.35 -11.54 15.03
CA ALA A 103 -11.82 -12.50 15.99
C ALA A 103 -10.52 -13.17 15.49
N PRO A 104 -9.64 -13.66 16.39
CA PRO A 104 -8.42 -14.37 16.02
C PRO A 104 -8.70 -15.55 15.07
N GLY A 105 -7.95 -15.61 13.96
CA GLY A 105 -8.16 -16.59 12.89
C GLY A 105 -9.10 -16.12 11.77
N THR A 106 -9.71 -14.93 11.90
CA THR A 106 -10.52 -14.34 10.83
C THR A 106 -9.61 -13.79 9.73
N ALA A 107 -9.91 -14.14 8.48
CA ALA A 107 -9.30 -13.53 7.30
C ALA A 107 -10.37 -12.75 6.55
N LEU A 108 -10.06 -11.49 6.24
CA LEU A 108 -10.96 -10.57 5.57
C LEU A 108 -10.29 -10.11 4.28
N MET A 109 -11.04 -10.19 3.18
CA MET A 109 -10.57 -9.81 1.85
C MET A 109 -11.64 -8.96 1.18
N PHE A 110 -11.21 -7.84 0.63
CA PHE A 110 -12.10 -6.88 0.00
C PHE A 110 -11.39 -6.09 -1.09
N ARG A 111 -12.20 -5.49 -1.95
CA ARG A 111 -11.76 -4.64 -3.05
C ARG A 111 -11.46 -3.23 -2.55
N GLU A 112 -10.26 -2.75 -2.85
CA GLU A 112 -9.83 -1.43 -2.39
C GLU A 112 -10.48 -0.28 -3.14
N ASP A 113 -10.91 -0.49 -4.37
CA ASP A 113 -11.62 0.53 -5.12
C ASP A 113 -13.09 0.69 -4.66
N ALA A 114 -13.65 -0.33 -4.01
CA ALA A 114 -15.06 -0.41 -3.63
C ALA A 114 -15.32 -0.05 -2.16
N LEU A 115 -14.45 -0.47 -1.24
CA LEU A 115 -14.67 -0.37 0.20
C LEU A 115 -13.53 0.40 0.87
N GLU A 116 -13.89 1.23 1.84
CA GLU A 116 -13.00 1.92 2.75
C GLU A 116 -12.89 1.12 4.05
N TYR A 117 -11.67 0.75 4.41
CA TYR A 117 -11.37 -0.04 5.59
C TYR A 117 -11.03 0.83 6.79
N SER A 118 -11.71 0.60 7.89
CA SER A 118 -11.36 1.11 9.21
C SER A 118 -11.34 -0.03 10.22
N TYR A 119 -10.42 0.04 11.17
CA TYR A 119 -10.32 -0.91 12.27
C TYR A 119 -10.44 -0.17 13.58
N GLN A 120 -11.36 -0.63 14.42
CA GLN A 120 -11.52 -0.19 15.80
C GLN A 120 -10.85 -1.22 16.71
N GLU A 121 -9.86 -0.74 17.45
CA GLU A 121 -9.13 -1.54 18.43
C GLU A 121 -10.08 -2.00 19.56
N PRO A 122 -9.82 -3.17 20.15
CA PRO A 122 -10.61 -3.66 21.27
C PRO A 122 -10.50 -2.74 22.50
N ASP A 123 -11.60 -2.59 23.25
CA ASP A 123 -11.61 -1.83 24.53
C ASP A 123 -10.66 -2.41 25.59
N ALA A 124 -10.30 -3.70 25.47
CA ALA A 124 -9.40 -4.38 26.39
C ALA A 124 -8.51 -5.41 25.68
N GLY A 125 -7.21 -5.29 25.90
CA GLY A 125 -6.18 -6.22 25.42
C GLY A 125 -5.59 -5.81 24.07
N ASP A 126 -4.59 -6.58 23.63
CA ASP A 126 -3.87 -6.30 22.39
C ASP A 126 -4.47 -7.07 21.21
N ALA A 127 -4.55 -6.44 20.05
CA ALA A 127 -4.86 -7.08 18.79
C ALA A 127 -3.65 -7.00 17.84
N SER A 128 -3.41 -8.09 17.13
CA SER A 128 -2.42 -8.12 16.05
C SER A 128 -3.02 -8.69 14.78
N TRP A 129 -2.61 -8.15 13.64
CA TRP A 129 -3.05 -8.60 12.33
C TRP A 129 -1.94 -8.48 11.30
N LEU A 130 -2.08 -9.25 10.22
CA LEU A 130 -1.25 -9.16 9.04
C LEU A 130 -2.06 -8.54 7.91
N THR A 131 -1.50 -7.56 7.22
CA THR A 131 -2.11 -6.98 6.02
C THR A 131 -1.20 -7.15 4.82
N ALA A 132 -1.78 -7.46 3.66
CA ALA A 132 -1.08 -7.47 2.39
C ALA A 132 -2.00 -6.95 1.28
N PHE A 133 -1.41 -6.28 0.30
CA PHE A 133 -2.11 -5.77 -0.86
C PHE A 133 -1.80 -6.62 -2.09
N LEU A 134 -2.83 -6.90 -2.88
CA LEU A 134 -2.72 -7.46 -4.22
C LEU A 134 -2.71 -6.31 -5.22
N LEU A 135 -1.69 -6.27 -6.06
CA LEU A 135 -1.38 -5.13 -6.92
C LEU A 135 -1.59 -5.47 -8.40
N LYS A 136 -2.06 -4.47 -9.14
CA LYS A 136 -2.04 -4.45 -10.60
C LYS A 136 -0.60 -4.54 -11.10
N PRO A 137 -0.35 -5.03 -12.33
CA PRO A 137 0.96 -4.93 -12.97
C PRO A 137 1.55 -3.51 -12.86
N MET A 138 2.87 -3.42 -12.75
CA MET A 138 3.54 -2.12 -12.79
C MET A 138 3.31 -1.48 -14.17
N PRO A 139 3.11 -0.16 -14.27
CA PRO A 139 3.05 0.49 -15.58
C PRO A 139 4.36 0.22 -16.32
N ASP A 140 4.26 -0.40 -17.48
CA ASP A 140 5.40 -0.59 -18.36
C ASP A 140 5.58 0.68 -19.20
N TRP A 141 6.70 1.36 -19.01
CA TRP A 141 7.04 2.57 -19.74
C TRP A 141 8.02 2.20 -20.83
N ASP A 142 7.51 2.03 -22.04
CA ASP A 142 8.37 1.90 -23.22
C ASP A 142 8.76 3.30 -23.68
N PHE A 143 10.05 3.63 -23.58
CA PHE A 143 10.58 4.81 -24.24
C PHE A 143 10.65 4.47 -25.72
N GLY A 144 9.70 4.98 -26.50
CA GLY A 144 9.74 4.85 -27.96
C GLY A 144 11.04 5.41 -28.56
N ASP A 145 11.23 5.25 -29.87
CA ASP A 145 12.41 5.74 -30.56
C ASP A 145 12.67 7.20 -30.23
N LEU A 146 13.79 7.46 -29.55
CA LEU A 146 14.17 8.79 -29.10
C LEU A 146 14.67 9.57 -30.32
N ASP A 147 13.75 10.22 -31.03
CA ASP A 147 14.08 11.03 -32.22
C ASP A 147 14.68 12.37 -31.79
N GLY A 148 15.99 12.50 -31.98
CA GLY A 148 16.76 13.69 -31.59
C GLY A 148 18.26 13.44 -31.54
N ASP A 149 19.02 14.53 -31.44
CA ASP A 149 20.48 14.46 -31.34
C ASP A 149 20.92 14.02 -29.94
N VAL A 150 21.02 12.70 -29.74
CA VAL A 150 21.52 12.08 -28.50
C VAL A 150 23.02 12.27 -28.29
N THR A 151 23.74 12.87 -29.25
CA THR A 151 25.19 13.10 -29.10
C THR A 151 25.53 14.03 -27.93
N VAL A 152 24.56 14.82 -27.44
CA VAL A 152 24.72 15.66 -26.25
C VAL A 152 24.96 14.84 -24.98
N PHE A 153 24.44 13.61 -24.89
CA PHE A 153 24.69 12.70 -23.75
C PHE A 153 26.05 12.00 -23.84
N ASP A 154 26.64 11.92 -25.04
CA ASP A 154 27.96 11.33 -25.30
C ASP A 154 29.12 12.32 -25.09
N VAL A 155 28.84 13.62 -24.91
CA VAL A 155 29.88 14.59 -24.56
C VAL A 155 30.09 14.56 -23.05
N PRO A 156 31.24 14.09 -22.52
CA PRO A 156 31.59 14.30 -21.13
C PRO A 156 31.78 15.81 -20.92
N SER A 157 30.69 16.50 -20.54
CA SER A 157 30.79 17.90 -20.18
C SER A 157 31.56 17.98 -18.87
N THR A 158 32.74 18.60 -18.92
CA THR A 158 33.26 19.28 -17.74
C THR A 158 32.22 20.34 -17.42
N GLY A 159 31.45 20.14 -16.35
CA GLY A 159 30.36 21.03 -15.96
C GLY A 159 30.79 22.51 -15.94
N PRO A 160 29.83 23.44 -15.88
CA PRO A 160 30.13 24.87 -15.91
C PRO A 160 31.20 25.20 -14.86
N PRO A 161 32.17 26.07 -15.19
CA PRO A 161 33.21 26.45 -14.24
C PRO A 161 32.56 27.00 -12.97
N ALA A 162 33.15 26.68 -11.82
CA ALA A 162 32.65 27.13 -10.52
C ALA A 162 32.42 28.65 -10.55
N PRO A 163 31.29 29.16 -10.03
CA PRO A 163 31.02 30.59 -10.02
C PRO A 163 32.17 31.32 -9.30
N THR A 164 32.78 32.28 -10.00
CA THR A 164 33.83 33.13 -9.44
C THR A 164 33.23 34.04 -8.37
N GLN A 165 33.93 34.18 -7.23
CA GLN A 165 33.44 34.79 -5.99
C GLN A 165 33.19 36.32 -6.03
N ASP A 166 33.10 36.96 -7.20
CA ASP A 166 33.12 38.43 -7.32
C ASP A 166 31.76 39.10 -7.57
N LEU A 167 30.64 38.42 -7.33
CA LEU A 167 29.29 39.01 -7.45
C LEU A 167 28.43 38.87 -6.19
N CYS A 168 29.06 39.06 -5.03
CA CYS A 168 28.36 39.33 -3.78
C CYS A 168 28.86 40.65 -3.16
N SER A 169 28.74 41.76 -3.89
CA SER A 169 28.66 43.08 -3.26
C SER A 169 27.19 43.37 -2.94
N VAL A 170 26.83 43.17 -1.68
CA VAL A 170 25.60 43.70 -1.10
C VAL A 170 25.72 45.21 -1.10
N CYS A 171 24.85 45.88 -1.87
CA CYS A 171 24.44 47.27 -1.68
C CYS A 171 22.92 47.30 -1.67
#